data_AF-A0AAV0VL47-F1
#
_entry.id   AF-A0AAV0VL47-F1
#
_cell.length_a   1.000
_cell.length_b   1.000
_cell.length_c   1.000
_cell.angle_alpha   90.00
_cell.angle_beta   90.00
_cell.angle_gamma   90.00
#
_symmetry.space_group_name_H-M   'P 1'
#
loop_
_entity.id
_entity.type
_entity.pdbx_description
1 polymer ?
#
loop_
_entity_poly.entity_id
_entity_poly.type
_entity_poly.pdbx_seq_one_letter_code
_entity_poly.pdbx_strand_id
1 'polypeptide(L)'
;MNTISSIHDVKAIYALENCVISVFNLLHLVNLHLPTYSNLYATMEYVLTLSVSQVNCERVISKLKIIKNRLRASLDDRFDAFLLMSVEKDILNDLEFEDILEFWTLLQIQITYHTLSKLLSYT
;
A
#
# COMPACT_ATOMS: atom_id res chain seq x y z
N MET A 1 -22.90 32.14 6.55
CA MET A 1 -22.83 32.07 8.02
C MET A 1 -22.49 30.65 8.51
N ASN A 2 -21.61 29.91 7.80
CA ASN A 2 -21.20 28.53 8.12
C ASN A 2 -19.66 28.38 8.09
N THR A 3 -18.92 29.39 8.53
CA THR A 3 -17.44 29.37 8.58
C THR A 3 -16.89 29.00 9.95
N ILE A 4 -17.76 28.85 10.96
CA ILE A 4 -17.34 28.63 12.36
C ILE A 4 -17.13 27.13 12.68
N SER A 5 -17.71 26.21 11.90
CA SER A 5 -17.54 24.77 12.14
C SER A 5 -16.24 24.18 11.59
N SER A 6 -15.55 24.81 10.61
CA SER A 6 -14.27 24.29 10.12
C SER A 6 -13.06 24.78 10.93
N ILE A 7 -13.19 25.90 11.65
CA ILE A 7 -12.08 26.49 12.43
C ILE A 7 -11.78 25.65 13.68
N HIS A 8 -12.79 24.98 14.25
CA HIS A 8 -12.60 24.13 15.43
C HIS A 8 -11.77 22.88 15.11
N ASP A 9 -11.89 22.32 13.90
CA ASP A 9 -11.09 21.19 13.43
C ASP A 9 -9.64 21.59 13.11
N VAL A 10 -9.44 22.77 12.50
CA VAL A 10 -8.09 23.29 12.18
C VAL A 10 -7.27 23.55 13.44
N LYS A 11 -7.91 24.02 14.52
CA LYS A 11 -7.22 24.24 15.81
C LYS A 11 -6.87 22.94 16.53
N ALA A 12 -7.67 21.89 16.34
CA ALA A 12 -7.36 20.55 16.86
C ALA A 12 -6.17 19.91 16.12
N ILE A 13 -6.03 20.15 14.82
CA ILE A 13 -4.88 19.65 14.03
C ILE A 13 -3.59 20.38 14.41
N TYR A 14 -3.65 21.68 14.71
CA TYR A 14 -2.49 22.46 15.20
C TYR A 14 -1.99 22.01 16.59
N ALA A 15 -2.83 21.32 17.36
CA ALA A 15 -2.46 20.78 18.68
C ALA A 15 -1.76 19.42 18.58
N LEU A 16 -1.83 18.76 17.43
CA LEU A 16 -1.16 17.49 17.18
C LEU A 16 0.23 17.79 16.62
N GLU A 17 1.25 17.52 17.44
CA GLU A 17 2.68 17.70 17.17
C GLU A 17 3.04 17.54 15.68
N ASN A 18 3.87 18.45 15.16
CA ASN A 18 4.43 18.59 13.79
C ASN A 18 4.68 17.27 13.04
N CYS A 19 3.63 16.54 12.68
CA CYS A 19 3.71 15.26 12.02
C CYS A 19 3.41 15.48 10.53
N VAL A 20 4.22 14.88 9.67
CA VAL A 20 4.04 14.98 8.21
C VAL A 20 2.66 14.42 7.80
N ILE A 21 2.13 13.45 8.56
CA ILE A 21 0.80 12.86 8.37
C ILE A 21 -0.32 13.85 8.70
N SER A 22 -0.20 14.63 9.78
CA SER A 22 -1.22 15.64 10.14
C SER A 22 -1.24 16.80 9.13
N VAL A 23 -0.07 17.19 8.62
CA VAL A 23 0.05 18.18 7.53
C VAL A 23 -0.56 17.65 6.23
N PHE A 24 -0.33 16.39 5.87
CA PHE A 24 -0.92 15.77 4.69
C PHE A 24 -2.46 15.69 4.76
N ASN A 25 -3.00 15.29 5.92
CA ASN A 25 -4.44 15.24 6.15
C ASN A 25 -5.10 16.63 6.09
N LEU A 26 -4.43 17.66 6.61
CA LEU A 26 -4.89 19.04 6.49
C LEU A 26 -4.87 19.53 5.04
N LEU A 27 -3.82 19.17 4.28
CA LEU A 27 -3.73 19.47 2.84
C LEU A 27 -4.90 18.84 2.07
N HIS A 28 -5.28 17.62 2.43
CA HIS A 28 -6.40 16.89 1.85
C HIS A 28 -7.75 17.54 2.23
N LEU A 29 -7.94 17.92 3.51
CA LEU A 29 -9.15 18.59 4.00
C LEU A 29 -9.39 19.95 3.33
N VAL A 30 -8.32 20.70 3.08
CA VAL A 30 -8.37 22.02 2.43
C VAL A 30 -8.60 21.91 0.90
N ASN A 31 -8.70 20.70 0.34
CA ASN A 31 -8.94 20.45 -1.09
C ASN A 31 -7.96 21.21 -2.00
N LEU A 32 -6.67 21.23 -1.64
CA LEU A 32 -5.59 21.78 -2.47
C LEU A 32 -5.27 20.92 -3.71
N HIS A 33 -6.22 20.10 -4.18
CA HIS A 33 -6.18 19.37 -5.44
C HIS A 33 -6.44 20.32 -6.65
N LEU A 34 -6.02 21.59 -6.53
CA LEU A 34 -5.94 22.47 -7.68
C LEU A 34 -4.67 22.13 -8.47
N PRO A 35 -4.69 22.21 -9.81
CA PRO A 35 -3.53 21.92 -10.65
C PRO A 35 -2.31 22.80 -10.33
N THR A 36 -2.52 23.91 -9.62
CA THR A 36 -1.48 24.84 -9.15
C THR A 36 -0.56 24.23 -8.08
N TYR A 37 -1.01 23.22 -7.32
CA TYR A 37 -0.25 22.63 -6.21
C TYR A 37 -0.02 21.11 -6.36
N SER A 38 -0.24 20.56 -7.54
CA SER A 38 -0.07 19.12 -7.84
C SER A 38 1.32 18.59 -7.48
N ASN A 39 2.37 19.37 -7.76
CA ASN A 39 3.75 18.98 -7.45
C ASN A 39 4.01 18.88 -5.93
N LEU A 40 3.40 19.76 -5.14
CA LEU A 40 3.56 19.76 -3.69
C LEU A 40 2.85 18.57 -3.06
N TYR A 41 1.64 18.26 -3.56
CA TYR A 41 0.91 17.06 -3.15
C TYR A 41 1.68 15.78 -3.49
N ALA A 42 2.15 15.65 -4.73
CA ALA A 42 2.93 14.49 -5.17
C ALA A 42 4.23 14.32 -4.35
N THR A 43 4.92 15.43 -4.05
CA THR A 43 6.14 15.37 -3.21
C THR A 43 5.84 14.86 -1.82
N MET A 44 4.74 15.31 -1.19
CA MET A 44 4.35 14.84 0.14
C MET A 44 3.94 13.35 0.12
N GLU A 45 3.23 12.93 -0.91
CA GLU A 45 2.90 11.52 -1.14
C GLU A 45 4.16 10.66 -1.24
N TYR A 46 5.14 11.07 -2.06
CA TYR A 46 6.41 10.36 -2.18
C TYR A 46 7.19 10.29 -0.88
N VAL A 47 7.25 11.38 -0.10
CA VAL A 47 7.95 11.39 1.19
C VAL A 47 7.30 10.41 2.17
N LEU A 48 5.97 10.37 2.21
CA LEU A 48 5.23 9.42 3.05
C LEU A 48 5.48 7.97 2.60
N THR A 49 5.31 7.65 1.31
CA THR A 49 5.55 6.31 0.78
C THR A 49 7.01 5.87 0.99
N LEU A 50 7.98 6.77 0.80
CA LEU A 50 9.39 6.48 1.03
C LEU A 50 9.64 6.11 2.50
N SER A 51 9.14 6.91 3.44
CA SER A 51 9.32 6.64 4.87
C SER A 51 8.70 5.30 5.31
N VAL A 52 7.50 4.97 4.82
CA VAL A 52 6.84 3.69 5.09
C VAL A 52 7.64 2.53 4.50
N SER A 53 8.13 2.66 3.27
CA SER A 53 8.95 1.63 2.62
C SER A 53 10.27 1.39 3.36
N GLN A 54 10.94 2.45 3.82
CA GLN A 54 12.20 2.37 4.54
C GLN A 54 12.05 1.55 5.83
N VAL A 55 11.04 1.86 6.64
CA VAL A 55 10.78 1.15 7.91
C VAL A 55 10.51 -0.34 7.65
N ASN A 56 9.81 -0.67 6.56
CA ASN A 56 9.57 -2.07 6.20
C ASN A 56 10.88 -2.79 5.80
N CYS A 57 11.72 -2.15 5.00
CA CYS A 57 13.04 -2.70 4.64
C CYS A 57 13.92 -2.90 5.87
N GLU A 58 13.98 -1.94 6.80
CA GLU A 58 14.72 -2.06 8.05
C GLU A 58 14.23 -3.22 8.91
N ARG A 59 12.91 -3.43 8.97
CA ARG A 59 12.30 -4.57 9.68
C ARG A 59 12.71 -5.91 9.08
N VAL A 60 12.67 -6.05 7.75
CA VAL A 60 13.07 -7.27 7.04
C VAL A 60 14.56 -7.55 7.25
N ILE A 61 15.42 -6.53 7.11
CA ILE A 61 16.86 -6.64 7.36
C ILE A 61 17.15 -7.02 8.82
N SER A 62 16.39 -6.47 9.79
CA SER A 62 16.53 -6.81 11.20
C SER A 62 16.21 -8.29 11.46
N LYS A 63 15.10 -8.80 10.92
CA LYS A 63 14.76 -10.23 10.99
C LYS A 63 15.86 -11.10 10.37
N LEU A 64 16.37 -10.73 9.21
CA LEU A 64 17.44 -11.45 8.52
C LEU A 64 18.75 -11.42 9.31
N LYS A 65 19.10 -10.30 9.95
CA LYS A 65 20.28 -10.21 10.84
C LYS A 65 20.18 -11.19 12.01
N ILE A 66 18.99 -11.33 12.61
CA ILE A 66 18.77 -12.31 13.70
C ILE A 66 18.98 -13.74 13.20
N ILE A 67 18.44 -14.07 12.03
CA ILE A 67 18.59 -15.39 11.40
C ILE A 67 20.08 -15.68 11.10
N LYS A 68 20.78 -14.72 10.50
CA LYS A 68 22.24 -14.80 10.22
C LYS A 68 23.04 -15.08 11.48
N ASN A 69 22.77 -14.32 12.55
CA ASN A 69 23.49 -14.44 13.82
C ASN A 69 23.24 -15.78 14.52
N ARG A 70 21.99 -16.29 14.47
CA ARG A 70 21.63 -17.60 15.05
C ARG A 70 22.27 -18.77 14.32
N LEU A 71 22.32 -18.72 13.00
CA LEU A 71 22.88 -19.80 12.18
C LEU A 71 24.42 -19.77 12.10
N ARG A 72 25.09 -18.72 12.60
CA ARG A 72 26.54 -18.47 12.43
C ARG A 72 27.03 -18.66 10.99
N ALA A 73 26.14 -18.44 10.02
CA ALA A 73 26.38 -18.78 8.63
C ALA A 73 26.88 -17.55 7.87
N SER A 74 27.83 -17.77 6.95
CA SER A 74 28.12 -16.83 5.86
C SER A 74 26.93 -16.86 4.89
N LEU A 75 25.91 -16.07 5.19
CA LEU A 75 24.71 -15.92 4.35
C LEU A 75 24.92 -14.90 3.23
N ASP A 76 26.12 -14.34 3.08
CA ASP A 76 26.34 -13.20 2.21
C ASP A 76 26.06 -13.56 0.73
N ASP A 77 26.34 -14.78 0.29
CA ASP A 77 26.05 -15.25 -1.07
C ASP A 77 24.58 -15.65 -1.31
N ARG A 78 23.79 -15.87 -0.24
CA ARG A 78 22.39 -16.32 -0.32
C ARG A 78 21.40 -15.27 0.19
N PHE A 79 21.89 -14.08 0.51
CA PHE A 79 21.11 -13.03 1.16
C PHE A 79 19.90 -12.61 0.30
N ASP A 80 20.11 -12.42 -0.99
CA ASP A 80 19.06 -12.02 -1.94
C ASP A 80 17.98 -13.10 -2.06
N ALA A 81 18.34 -14.38 -2.02
CA ALA A 81 17.39 -15.47 -2.06
C ALA A 81 16.50 -15.52 -0.81
N PHE A 82 17.05 -15.21 0.37
CA PHE A 82 16.26 -15.10 1.60
C PHE A 82 15.36 -13.86 1.62
N LEU A 83 15.84 -12.75 1.06
CA LEU A 83 15.03 -11.55 0.91
C LEU A 83 13.83 -11.83 -0.03
N LEU A 84 14.08 -12.46 -1.18
CA LEU A 84 13.04 -12.87 -2.13
C LEU A 84 12.03 -13.82 -1.48
N MET A 85 12.51 -14.85 -0.80
CA MET A 85 11.65 -15.81 -0.09
C MET A 85 10.81 -15.14 1.01
N SER A 86 11.33 -14.10 1.67
CA SER A 86 10.57 -13.35 2.67
C SER A 86 9.44 -12.53 2.04
N VAL A 87 9.67 -11.93 0.87
CA VAL A 87 8.63 -11.21 0.10
C VAL A 87 7.57 -12.18 -0.41
N GLU A 88 7.98 -13.32 -1.00
CA GLU A 88 7.05 -14.36 -1.44
C GLU A 88 6.18 -14.88 -0.30
N LYS A 89 6.78 -15.06 0.88
CA LYS A 89 6.04 -15.46 2.07
C LYS A 89 5.04 -14.40 2.52
N ASP A 90 5.41 -13.12 2.49
CA ASP A 90 4.50 -12.04 2.88
C ASP A 90 3.31 -11.97 1.90
N ILE A 91 3.56 -12.06 0.58
CA ILE A 91 2.49 -12.15 -0.44
C ILE A 91 1.59 -13.36 -0.21
N LEU A 92 2.17 -14.52 0.13
CA LEU A 92 1.39 -15.73 0.39
C LEU A 92 0.53 -15.63 1.66
N ASN A 93 0.97 -14.86 2.67
CA ASN A 93 0.16 -14.62 3.87
C ASN A 93 -0.98 -13.63 3.62
N ASP A 94 -0.79 -12.69 2.69
CA ASP A 94 -1.80 -11.71 2.31
C ASP A 94 -2.87 -12.30 1.34
N LEU A 95 -2.58 -13.45 0.71
CA LEU A 95 -3.53 -14.18 -0.11
C LEU A 95 -4.50 -15.01 0.74
N GLU A 96 -5.73 -14.54 0.90
CA GLU A 96 -6.80 -15.33 1.49
C GLU A 96 -7.39 -16.32 0.47
N PHE A 97 -7.69 -17.54 0.93
CA PHE A 97 -8.30 -18.57 0.07
C PHE A 97 -9.65 -18.14 -0.50
N GLU A 98 -10.37 -17.27 0.21
CA GLU A 98 -11.67 -16.72 -0.19
C GLU A 98 -11.53 -15.87 -1.47
N ASP A 99 -10.51 -15.00 -1.53
CA ASP A 99 -10.25 -14.12 -2.69
C ASP A 99 -9.89 -14.91 -3.95
N ILE A 100 -9.13 -16.01 -3.78
CA ILE A 100 -8.76 -16.91 -4.88
C ILE A 100 -10.00 -17.60 -5.44
N LEU A 101 -10.93 -17.99 -4.56
CA LEU A 101 -12.19 -18.65 -4.93
C LEU A 101 -13.11 -17.68 -5.66
N GLU A 102 -13.22 -16.44 -5.17
CA GLU A 102 -13.97 -15.38 -5.82
C GLU A 102 -13.41 -15.09 -7.22
N PHE A 103 -12.09 -14.92 -7.36
CA PHE A 103 -11.45 -14.73 -8.67
C PHE A 103 -11.74 -15.89 -9.63
N TRP A 104 -11.66 -17.14 -9.16
CA TRP A 104 -11.97 -18.33 -9.97
C TRP A 104 -13.42 -18.35 -10.45
N THR A 105 -14.37 -18.01 -9.56
CA THR A 105 -15.80 -17.98 -9.91
C THR A 105 -16.12 -16.88 -10.93
N LEU A 106 -15.54 -15.68 -10.77
CA LEU A 106 -15.71 -14.57 -11.72
C LEU A 106 -15.14 -14.92 -13.11
N LEU A 107 -13.99 -15.59 -13.16
CA LEU A 107 -13.37 -16.01 -14.41
C LEU A 107 -14.23 -17.08 -15.12
N GLN A 108 -14.79 -18.03 -14.37
CA GLN A 108 -15.75 -19.02 -14.91
C GLN A 108 -17.02 -18.35 -15.47
N ILE A 109 -17.57 -17.35 -14.78
CA ILE A 109 -18.73 -16.59 -15.25
C ILE A 109 -18.40 -15.83 -16.54
N GLN A 110 -17.23 -15.18 -16.62
CA GLN A 110 -16.77 -14.44 -17.79
C GLN A 110 -16.61 -15.35 -19.03
N ILE A 111 -16.01 -16.53 -18.85
CA ILE A 111 -15.85 -17.52 -19.91
C ILE A 111 -17.21 -18.00 -20.40
N THR A 112 -18.14 -18.25 -19.48
CA THR A 112 -19.51 -18.70 -19.81
C THR A 112 -20.30 -17.64 -20.58
N TYR A 113 -20.17 -16.36 -20.20
CA TYR A 113 -20.79 -15.26 -20.95
C TYR A 113 -20.21 -15.14 -22.36
N HIS A 114 -18.89 -15.32 -22.51
CA HIS A 114 -18.23 -15.22 -23.81
C HIS A 114 -18.62 -16.37 -24.75
N THR A 115 -18.80 -17.59 -24.24
CA THR A 115 -19.26 -18.73 -25.04
C THR A 115 -20.73 -18.60 -25.43
N LEU A 116 -21.60 -18.10 -24.55
CA LEU A 116 -23.00 -17.83 -24.87
C LEU A 116 -23.17 -16.71 -25.91
N SER A 117 -22.39 -15.64 -25.80
CA SER A 117 -22.36 -14.55 -26.80
C SER A 117 -21.96 -15.05 -28.20
N LYS A 118 -20.98 -15.96 -28.28
CA LYS A 118 -20.61 -16.58 -29.55
C LYS A 118 -21.74 -17.43 -30.12
N LEU A 119 -22.41 -18.25 -29.31
CA LEU A 119 -23.52 -19.10 -29.77
C LEU A 119 -24.70 -18.28 -30.33
N LEU A 120 -25.02 -17.13 -29.73
CA LEU A 120 -26.12 -16.26 -30.18
C LEU A 120 -25.83 -15.53 -31.51
N SER A 121 -24.56 -15.46 -31.93
CA SER A 121 -24.15 -14.87 -33.21
C SER A 121 -24.11 -15.84 -34.39
N TYR A 122 -24.27 -17.15 -34.12
CA TYR A 122 -24.35 -18.20 -35.15
C TYR A 122 -25.79 -18.64 -35.47
N THR A 123 -26.79 -18.11 -34.74
CA THR A 123 -28.23 -18.24 -35.03
C THR A 123 -28.76 -17.01 -35.72
#